data_AF-A0A523UPH0-F1
#
_entry.id   AF-A0A523UPH0-F1
#
_cell.length_a   1.000
_cell.length_b   1.000
_cell.length_c   1.000
_cell.angle_alpha   90.00
_cell.angle_beta   90.00
_cell.angle_gamma   90.00
#
_symmetry.space_group_name_H-M   'P 1'
#
loop_
_entity.id
_entity.type
_entity.pdbx_description
1 polymer ?
#
loop_
_entity_poly.entity_id
_entity_poly.type
_entity_poly.pdbx_seq_one_letter_code
_entity_poly.pdbx_strand_id
1 'polypeptide(L)'
;MITIDGGAKSGSGTIVRYSVALASLLGKEIRVDNIRAKRDKPGLRAQHLKVIQACQEMCHGAIDNAIIGSKAITYIPKERFEGGEYHWDIGTAGSTTMMAQTLLPVACFAEKPS
;
A
#
# COMPACT_ATOMS: atom_id res chain seq x y z
N MET A 1 2.22 -12.00 -11.67
CA MET A 1 1.35 -10.85 -11.35
C MET A 1 -0.03 -11.32 -10.90
N ILE A 2 -0.49 -10.91 -9.72
CA ILE A 2 -1.84 -11.19 -9.19
C ILE A 2 -2.74 -9.97 -9.45
N THR A 3 -3.97 -10.16 -9.91
CA THR A 3 -4.93 -9.06 -10.12
C THR A 3 -5.96 -9.03 -8.99
N ILE A 4 -6.23 -7.84 -8.45
CA ILE A 4 -7.09 -7.63 -7.29
C ILE A 4 -8.15 -6.57 -7.62
N ASP A 5 -9.41 -6.89 -7.37
CA ASP A 5 -10.50 -5.92 -7.44
C ASP A 5 -10.57 -5.09 -6.14
N GLY A 6 -10.06 -3.86 -6.18
CA GLY A 6 -10.12 -2.88 -5.09
C GLY A 6 -11.53 -2.33 -4.81
N GLY A 7 -12.50 -2.63 -5.66
CA GLY A 7 -13.92 -2.30 -5.48
C GLY A 7 -14.71 -3.40 -4.78
N ALA A 8 -14.11 -4.58 -4.57
CA ALA A 8 -14.77 -5.72 -3.97
C ALA A 8 -15.26 -5.42 -2.53
N LYS A 9 -16.28 -6.16 -2.09
CA LYS A 9 -16.94 -5.99 -0.78
C LYS A 9 -17.39 -4.53 -0.59
N SER A 10 -16.92 -3.85 0.45
CA SER A 10 -17.27 -2.47 0.80
C SER A 10 -16.55 -1.40 -0.06
N GLY A 11 -15.61 -1.79 -0.93
CA GLY A 11 -14.82 -0.85 -1.72
C GLY A 11 -14.06 0.17 -0.86
N SER A 12 -13.66 -0.21 0.36
CA SER A 12 -12.87 0.65 1.25
C SER A 12 -11.40 0.68 0.81
N GLY A 13 -10.62 1.60 1.39
CA GLY A 13 -9.17 1.62 1.20
C GLY A 13 -8.42 0.43 1.83
N THR A 14 -9.11 -0.44 2.58
CA THR A 14 -8.52 -1.58 3.26
C THR A 14 -7.93 -2.58 2.27
N ILE A 15 -8.65 -2.90 1.19
CA ILE A 15 -8.15 -3.85 0.17
C ILE A 15 -6.83 -3.33 -0.40
N VAL A 16 -6.81 -2.08 -0.85
CA VAL A 16 -5.62 -1.45 -1.46
C VAL A 16 -4.40 -1.51 -0.54
N ARG A 17 -4.57 -1.12 0.73
CA ARG A 17 -3.49 -1.09 1.73
C ARG A 17 -2.95 -2.49 2.01
N TYR A 18 -3.82 -3.44 2.33
CA TYR A 18 -3.38 -4.80 2.65
C TYR A 18 -2.85 -5.55 1.43
N SER A 19 -3.40 -5.32 0.24
CA SER A 19 -2.87 -5.91 -0.99
C SER A 19 -1.40 -5.55 -1.18
N VAL A 20 -1.02 -4.28 -1.01
CA VAL A 20 0.37 -3.85 -1.15
C VAL A 20 1.27 -4.36 -0.02
N ALA A 21 0.81 -4.32 1.23
CA ALA A 21 1.59 -4.88 2.35
C ALA A 21 1.81 -6.38 2.22
N LEU A 22 0.79 -7.15 1.82
CA LEU A 22 0.90 -8.59 1.58
C LEU A 22 1.77 -8.89 0.36
N ALA A 23 1.66 -8.10 -0.71
CA ALA A 23 2.55 -8.19 -1.87
C ALA A 23 4.02 -8.00 -1.48
N SER A 24 4.29 -7.01 -0.61
CA SER A 24 5.61 -6.73 -0.03
C SER A 24 6.13 -7.94 0.75
N LEU A 25 5.31 -8.50 1.64
CA LEU A 25 5.64 -9.69 2.43
C LEU A 25 5.93 -10.93 1.57
N LEU A 26 5.14 -11.13 0.51
CA LEU A 26 5.21 -12.32 -0.34
C LEU A 26 6.18 -12.19 -1.52
N GLY A 27 6.75 -11.00 -1.76
CA GLY A 27 7.56 -10.71 -2.95
C GLY A 27 6.79 -10.95 -4.25
N LYS A 28 5.47 -10.63 -4.27
CA LYS A 28 4.61 -10.87 -5.44
C LYS A 28 4.17 -9.56 -6.05
N GLU A 29 4.39 -9.41 -7.35
CA GLU A 29 3.81 -8.34 -8.14
C GLU A 29 2.28 -8.42 -8.18
N ILE A 30 1.64 -7.26 -8.01
CA ILE A 30 0.18 -7.13 -8.04
C ILE A 30 -0.28 -5.97 -8.93
N ARG A 31 -1.48 -6.15 -9.49
CA ARG A 31 -2.29 -5.06 -10.05
C ARG A 31 -3.56 -4.92 -9.23
N VAL A 32 -3.87 -3.70 -8.80
CA VAL A 32 -5.13 -3.39 -8.10
C VAL A 32 -5.96 -2.50 -9.00
N ASP A 33 -7.13 -2.96 -9.41
CA ASP A 33 -8.10 -2.21 -10.20
C ASP A 33 -9.26 -1.71 -9.33
N ASN A 34 -10.14 -0.86 -9.87
CA ASN A 34 -11.38 -0.38 -9.22
C ASN A 34 -11.19 0.21 -7.81
N ILE A 35 -10.03 0.83 -7.56
CA ILE A 35 -9.65 1.38 -6.25
C ILE A 35 -10.76 2.28 -5.73
N ARG A 36 -11.43 1.84 -4.66
CA ARG A 36 -12.50 2.58 -3.99
C ARG A 36 -13.65 2.99 -4.92
N ALA A 37 -13.97 2.17 -5.93
CA ALA A 37 -15.00 2.48 -6.94
C ALA A 37 -16.40 2.72 -6.33
N LYS A 38 -16.70 2.15 -5.15
CA LYS A 38 -18.00 2.29 -4.46
C LYS A 38 -18.04 3.43 -3.43
N ARG A 39 -17.11 4.39 -3.49
CA ARG A 39 -17.04 5.53 -2.57
C ARG A 39 -17.32 6.83 -3.32
N ASP A 40 -17.95 7.79 -2.65
CA ASP A 40 -18.28 9.11 -3.23
C ASP A 40 -17.09 9.80 -3.89
N LYS A 41 -15.91 9.64 -3.28
CA LYS A 41 -14.65 10.13 -3.83
C LYS A 41 -13.78 8.91 -4.14
N PRO A 42 -13.84 8.31 -5.34
CA PRO A 42 -13.12 7.08 -5.68
C PRO A 42 -11.61 7.31 -5.85
N GLY A 43 -10.86 6.22 -6.05
CA GLY A 43 -9.42 6.24 -6.27
C GLY A 43 -8.57 6.41 -5.00
N LEU A 44 -7.26 6.50 -5.18
CA LEU A 44 -6.32 6.69 -4.09
C LEU A 44 -6.55 8.03 -3.36
N ARG A 45 -6.24 8.03 -2.07
CA ARG A 45 -6.25 9.22 -1.20
C ARG A 45 -4.90 9.29 -0.51
N ALA A 46 -4.57 10.43 0.09
CA ALA A 46 -3.26 10.66 0.72
C ALA A 46 -2.81 9.50 1.62
N GLN A 47 -3.65 9.02 2.53
CA GLN A 47 -3.31 7.88 3.40
C GLN A 47 -3.04 6.56 2.64
N HIS A 48 -3.74 6.31 1.52
CA HIS A 48 -3.53 5.09 0.73
C HIS A 48 -2.22 5.20 -0.03
N LEU A 49 -2.00 6.34 -0.69
CA LEU A 49 -0.79 6.63 -1.43
C LEU A 49 0.44 6.53 -0.52
N LYS A 50 0.36 7.11 0.69
CA LYS A 50 1.49 7.11 1.62
C LYS A 50 1.88 5.71 2.10
N VAL A 51 0.89 4.86 2.39
CA VAL A 51 1.14 3.44 2.71
C VAL A 51 1.82 2.71 1.56
N ILE A 52 1.38 2.98 0.33
CA ILE A 52 1.96 2.34 -0.84
C ILE A 52 3.41 2.80 -1.06
N GLN A 53 3.68 4.09 -0.90
CA GLN A 53 5.03 4.66 -0.95
C GLN A 53 5.93 4.12 0.17
N ALA A 54 5.40 3.93 1.38
CA ALA A 54 6.13 3.33 2.48
C ALA A 54 6.53 1.87 2.16
N CYS A 55 5.61 1.06 1.64
CA CYS A 55 5.94 -0.29 1.17
C CYS A 55 6.91 -0.28 -0.03
N GLN A 56 6.82 0.73 -0.90
CA GLN A 56 7.78 0.90 -1.99
C GLN A 56 9.18 1.18 -1.44
N GLU A 57 9.31 2.08 -0.48
CA GLU A 57 10.58 2.43 0.17
C GLU A 57 11.17 1.23 0.91
N MET A 58 10.37 0.52 1.71
CA MET A 58 10.85 -0.65 2.47
C MET A 58 11.36 -1.78 1.56
N CYS A 59 10.75 -2.00 0.39
CA CYS A 59 11.08 -3.11 -0.52
C CYS A 59 11.91 -2.70 -1.75
N HIS A 60 12.40 -1.46 -1.81
CA HIS A 60 13.00 -0.86 -3.02
C HIS A 60 12.13 -1.08 -4.28
N GLY A 61 10.81 -1.05 -4.07
CA GLY A 61 9.81 -1.43 -5.06
C GLY A 61 9.67 -0.43 -6.20
N ALA A 62 9.04 -0.89 -7.28
CA ALA A 62 8.54 -0.03 -8.34
C ALA A 62 7.02 0.06 -8.26
N ILE A 63 6.48 1.22 -8.62
CA ILE A 63 5.05 1.40 -8.73
C ILE A 63 4.67 2.25 -9.93
N ASP A 64 3.62 1.81 -10.63
CA ASP A 64 2.98 2.57 -11.68
C ASP A 64 1.68 3.22 -11.19
N ASN A 65 1.44 4.45 -11.67
CA ASN A 65 0.23 5.24 -11.43
C ASN A 65 -0.11 5.50 -9.95
N ALA A 66 0.89 5.61 -9.08
CA ALA A 66 0.71 5.95 -7.66
C ALA A 66 0.49 7.45 -7.42
N ILE A 67 -0.66 7.96 -7.83
CA ILE A 67 -1.05 9.36 -7.63
C ILE A 67 -2.43 9.45 -6.97
N ILE A 68 -2.73 10.58 -6.32
CA ILE A 68 -4.05 10.82 -5.72
C ILE A 68 -5.11 10.73 -6.82
N GLY A 69 -6.20 10.01 -6.55
CA GLY A 69 -7.29 9.80 -7.50
C GLY A 69 -7.11 8.59 -8.43
N SER A 70 -5.94 7.96 -8.47
CA SER A 70 -5.73 6.75 -9.27
C SER A 70 -6.72 5.65 -8.93
N LYS A 71 -7.35 5.10 -9.98
CA LYS A 71 -8.33 4.01 -9.87
C LYS A 71 -7.70 2.64 -10.08
N ALA A 72 -6.46 2.59 -10.56
CA ALA A 72 -5.68 1.39 -10.67
C ALA A 72 -4.19 1.68 -10.43
N ILE A 73 -3.47 0.70 -9.88
CA ILE A 73 -2.01 0.72 -9.72
C ILE A 73 -1.42 -0.64 -10.08
N THR A 74 -0.14 -0.66 -10.46
CA THR A 74 0.68 -1.86 -10.51
C THR A 74 1.83 -1.69 -9.53
N TYR A 75 1.94 -2.57 -8.53
CA TYR A 75 2.99 -2.54 -7.51
C TYR A 75 3.90 -3.76 -7.66
N ILE A 76 5.20 -3.52 -7.73
CA ILE A 76 6.24 -4.51 -7.97
C ILE A 76 7.28 -4.41 -6.83
N PRO A 77 7.20 -5.26 -5.78
CA PRO A 77 8.30 -5.35 -4.81
C PRO A 77 9.55 -5.87 -5.54
N LYS A 78 10.71 -5.25 -5.29
CA LYS A 78 11.97 -5.63 -5.97
C LYS A 78 12.90 -6.41 -5.06
N GLU A 79 12.95 -6.02 -3.80
CA GLU A 79 13.81 -6.62 -2.79
C GLU A 79 12.98 -7.05 -1.57
N ARG A 80 13.61 -7.86 -0.70
CA ARG A 80 13.02 -8.16 0.60
C ARG A 80 12.96 -6.86 1.39
N PHE A 81 11.86 -6.67 2.12
CA PHE A 81 11.69 -5.47 2.93
C PHE A 81 12.78 -5.36 4.01
N GLU A 82 13.34 -4.17 4.14
CA GLU A 82 14.32 -3.87 5.15
C GLU A 82 13.65 -3.40 6.45
N GLY A 83 14.30 -3.71 7.58
CA GLY A 83 13.96 -3.08 8.85
C GLY A 83 14.69 -1.74 9.00
N GLY A 84 14.36 -0.99 10.05
CA GLY A 84 15.05 0.25 10.41
C GLY A 84 14.09 1.37 10.76
N GLU A 85 14.64 2.56 10.96
CA GLU A 85 13.85 3.74 11.28
C GLU A 85 13.30 4.37 10.00
N TYR A 86 11.97 4.52 9.96
CA TYR A 86 11.27 5.16 8.85
C TYR A 86 10.45 6.35 9.33
N HIS A 87 10.43 7.41 8.54
CA HIS A 87 9.63 8.59 8.81
C HIS A 87 8.72 8.90 7.62
N TRP A 88 7.42 8.88 7.86
CA TRP A 88 6.42 9.16 6.84
C TRP A 88 5.37 10.15 7.33
N ASP A 89 5.21 11.23 6.55
CA ASP A 89 4.10 12.17 6.70
C ASP A 89 3.01 11.90 5.66
N ILE A 90 1.77 11.72 6.12
CA ILE A 90 0.58 11.57 5.28
C ILE A 90 0.21 12.91 4.62
N GLY A 91 0.55 14.04 5.25
CA GLY A 91 0.28 15.40 4.75
C GLY A 91 -1.18 15.83 4.85
N THR A 92 -2.03 15.03 5.51
CA THR A 92 -3.47 15.30 5.70
C THR A 92 -3.96 14.68 7.01
N ALA A 93 -5.22 14.89 7.38
CA ALA A 93 -5.89 14.20 8.50
C ALA A 93 -6.18 12.70 8.24
N GLY A 94 -5.39 12.03 7.38
CA GLY A 94 -5.46 10.59 7.19
C GLY A 94 -5.03 9.83 8.44
N SER A 95 -5.53 8.62 8.63
CA SER A 95 -5.29 7.87 9.87
C SER A 95 -3.89 7.27 9.91
N THR A 96 -3.07 7.78 10.83
CA THR A 96 -1.73 7.24 11.15
C THR A 96 -1.83 5.83 11.74
N THR A 97 -2.85 5.54 12.54
CA THR A 97 -3.08 4.20 13.09
C THR A 97 -3.40 3.18 12.01
N MET A 98 -4.18 3.52 10.98
CA MET A 98 -4.42 2.63 9.83
C MET A 98 -3.16 2.42 8.99
N MET A 99 -2.30 3.44 8.87
CA MET A 99 -1.00 3.31 8.24
C MET A 99 -0.11 2.34 9.01
N ALA A 100 0.02 2.53 10.33
CA ALA A 100 0.76 1.63 11.21
C ALA A 100 0.21 0.19 11.14
N GLN A 101 -1.11 -0.01 11.23
CA GLN A 101 -1.72 -1.35 11.10
C GLN A 101 -1.40 -2.05 9.77
N THR A 102 -1.12 -1.29 8.71
CA THR A 102 -0.75 -1.86 7.41
C THR A 102 0.75 -2.19 7.33
N LEU A 103 1.60 -1.36 7.94
CA LEU A 103 3.06 -1.48 7.84
C LEU A 103 3.68 -2.35 8.94
N LEU A 104 3.04 -2.44 10.11
CA LEU A 104 3.49 -3.28 11.22
C LEU A 104 3.73 -4.73 10.80
N PRO A 105 2.85 -5.41 10.02
CA PRO A 105 3.16 -6.73 9.50
C PRO A 105 4.46 -6.75 8.69
N VAL A 106 4.70 -5.79 7.80
CA VAL A 106 5.95 -5.73 7.02
C VAL A 106 7.16 -5.57 7.95
N ALA A 107 7.11 -4.63 8.89
CA ALA A 107 8.17 -4.41 9.87
C ALA A 107 8.44 -5.65 10.76
N CYS A 108 7.40 -6.34 11.23
CA CYS A 108 7.54 -7.50 12.12
C CYS A 108 8.25 -8.71 11.48
N PHE A 109 8.20 -8.85 10.15
CA PHE A 109 8.88 -9.94 9.45
C PHE A 109 10.29 -9.55 8.95
N ALA A 110 10.74 -8.32 9.23
CA ALA A 110 11.99 -7.79 8.70
C ALA A 110 13.18 -8.47 9.38
N GLU A 111 14.33 -8.52 8.72
CA GLU A 111 15.53 -9.17 9.24
C GLU A 111 16.13 -8.48 10.46
N LYS A 112 15.88 -7.18 10.63
CA LYS A 112 16.36 -6.37 11.74
C LYS A 112 15.21 -5.54 12.34
N PRO A 113 15.32 -5.10 13.60
CA PRO A 113 14.30 -4.26 14.24
C PRO A 113 13.99 -2.99 13.44
N SER A 114 12.73 -2.55 13.53
CA SER A 114 12.22 -1.28 12.99
C SER A 114 11.57 -0.46 14.09
#